data_AF-A0A228HF72-F1
#
_entry.id   AF-A0A228HF72-F1
#
_cell.length_a   1.000
_cell.length_b   1.000
_cell.length_c   1.000
_cell.angle_alpha   90.00
_cell.angle_beta   90.00
_cell.angle_gamma   90.00
#
_symmetry.space_group_name_H-M   'P 1'
#
loop_
_entity.id
_entity.type
_entity.pdbx_description
1 polymer ?
#
loop_
_entity_poly.entity_id
_entity_poly.type
_entity_poly.pdbx_seq_one_letter_code
_entity_poly.pdbx_strand_id
1 'polypeptide(L)'
;MSYIIQNVHGVAPLGVGERKWGDATEIDFGAMTSCIALVEQTPGQPTLVRGIHLSIVGDGGTKVYDTAADVAGQVETIMQQSGDMRACLGRIDVWQANVSQEVQDFFAALMMSLDMTNWVQVPDGNLRVRLHGGVMQYQKGTDAWADV
;
A
#
# COMPACT_ATOMS: atom_id res chain seq x y z
N MET A 1 -8.51 8.76 -14.90
CA MET A 1 -8.67 9.97 -14.06
C MET A 1 -8.21 9.59 -12.67
N SER A 2 -7.26 10.33 -12.09
CA SER A 2 -6.82 10.13 -10.71
C SER A 2 -7.94 10.53 -9.76
N TYR A 3 -8.30 9.65 -8.84
CA TYR A 3 -9.18 10.00 -7.73
C TYR A 3 -8.50 11.06 -6.85
N ILE A 4 -9.29 11.96 -6.28
CA ILE A 4 -8.84 12.98 -5.32
C ILE A 4 -9.51 12.64 -3.99
N ILE A 5 -8.72 12.36 -2.95
CA ILE A 5 -9.24 12.27 -1.59
C ILE A 5 -9.70 13.68 -1.21
N GLN A 6 -11.01 13.86 -1.11
CA GLN A 6 -11.59 15.16 -0.76
C GLN A 6 -11.51 15.44 0.74
N ASN A 7 -11.39 14.39 1.57
CA ASN A 7 -11.33 14.47 3.03
C ASN A 7 -10.05 13.81 3.56
N VAL A 8 -8.94 14.54 3.51
CA VAL A 8 -7.74 14.21 4.29
C VAL A 8 -8.05 14.56 5.75
N HIS A 9 -7.98 13.59 6.66
CA HIS A 9 -8.12 13.86 8.09
C HIS A 9 -6.81 14.48 8.60
N GLY A 10 -6.76 15.81 8.69
CA GLY A 10 -5.58 16.55 9.17
C GLY A 10 -4.49 16.80 8.12
N VAL A 11 -3.31 17.25 8.57
CA VAL A 11 -2.13 17.45 7.70
C VAL A 11 -1.39 16.12 7.64
N ALA A 12 -1.81 15.23 6.75
CA ALA A 12 -1.18 13.92 6.63
C ALA A 12 0.33 14.08 6.30
N PRO A 13 1.24 13.45 7.06
CA PRO A 13 2.70 13.59 7.02
C PRO A 13 3.27 12.97 5.75
N LEU A 14 2.61 11.91 5.29
CA LEU A 14 2.57 11.51 3.91
C LEU A 14 1.29 12.10 3.36
N GLY A 15 1.38 13.00 2.38
CA GLY A 15 0.20 13.22 1.55
C GLY A 15 -0.21 11.84 1.06
N VAL A 16 -1.48 11.47 1.18
CA VAL A 16 -1.95 10.14 0.73
C VAL A 16 -1.73 9.91 -0.79
N GLY A 17 -1.10 10.89 -1.44
CA GLY A 17 -0.46 10.79 -2.72
C GLY A 17 1.04 11.11 -2.78
N GLU A 18 1.91 10.14 -2.47
CA GLU A 18 3.07 9.84 -3.37
C GLU A 18 2.61 9.12 -4.68
N ARG A 19 1.29 9.17 -4.95
CA ARG A 19 0.59 9.41 -6.23
C ARG A 19 1.08 8.65 -7.48
N LYS A 20 0.80 7.36 -7.49
CA LYS A 20 -0.02 6.73 -8.54
C LYS A 20 -1.06 5.82 -7.90
N TRP A 21 -2.07 6.41 -7.26
CA TRP A 21 -3.25 5.66 -6.85
C TRP A 21 -4.41 6.02 -7.77
N GLY A 22 -5.16 5.00 -8.13
CA GLY A 22 -6.20 5.05 -9.14
C GLY A 22 -6.42 3.63 -9.60
N ASP A 23 -7.65 3.35 -10.00
CA ASP A 23 -7.97 2.06 -10.56
C ASP A 23 -7.23 1.95 -11.90
N ALA A 24 -6.32 1.01 -11.98
CA ALA A 24 -5.50 0.80 -13.16
C ALA A 24 -5.39 -0.69 -13.46
N THR A 25 -5.24 -1.04 -14.73
CA THR A 25 -4.94 -2.43 -15.09
C THR A 25 -3.58 -2.86 -14.53
N GLU A 26 -2.69 -1.90 -14.30
CA GLU A 26 -1.36 -2.09 -13.72
C GLU A 26 -0.92 -0.80 -13.00
N ILE A 27 -0.28 -0.95 -11.84
CA ILE A 27 0.35 0.13 -11.08
C ILE A 27 1.85 -0.15 -11.02
N ASP A 28 2.63 0.88 -11.35
CA ASP A 28 4.09 0.91 -11.14
C ASP A 28 4.39 1.82 -9.96
N PHE A 29 4.82 1.21 -8.85
CA PHE A 29 5.20 1.89 -7.62
C PHE A 29 6.62 2.46 -7.68
N GLY A 30 7.41 2.11 -8.70
CA GLY A 30 8.82 2.45 -8.76
C GLY A 30 9.61 1.76 -7.65
N ALA A 31 10.72 2.37 -7.25
CA ALA A 31 11.68 1.77 -6.33
C ALA A 31 11.17 1.75 -4.88
N MET A 32 10.92 0.56 -4.36
CA MET A 32 10.54 0.33 -2.96
C MET A 32 11.82 0.33 -2.11
N THR A 33 12.01 1.34 -1.27
CA THR A 33 13.16 1.44 -0.35
C THR A 33 12.64 1.51 1.08
N SER A 34 12.53 0.36 1.75
CA SER A 34 11.82 0.22 3.05
C SER A 34 10.31 0.47 3.02
N CYS A 35 9.72 0.58 1.83
CA CYS A 35 8.30 0.83 1.65
C CYS A 35 7.49 -0.46 1.54
N ILE A 36 6.19 -0.34 1.79
CA ILE A 36 5.17 -1.33 1.45
C ILE A 36 4.16 -0.74 0.48
N ALA A 37 3.54 -1.59 -0.32
CA ALA A 37 2.43 -1.31 -1.20
C ALA A 37 1.23 -2.10 -0.69
N LEU A 38 0.16 -1.39 -0.35
CA LEU A 38 -1.12 -1.98 -0.02
C LEU A 38 -1.96 -1.99 -1.29
N VAL A 39 -2.42 -3.16 -1.72
CA VAL A 39 -3.17 -3.32 -2.96
C VAL A 39 -4.46 -4.08 -2.74
N GLU A 40 -5.50 -3.69 -3.48
CA GLU A 40 -6.78 -4.39 -3.54
C GLU A 40 -7.25 -4.46 -5.00
N GLN A 41 -8.07 -5.45 -5.33
CA GLN A 41 -8.91 -5.34 -6.51
C GLN A 41 -9.87 -4.17 -6.32
N THR A 42 -9.99 -3.31 -7.32
CA THR A 42 -10.93 -2.19 -7.27
C THR A 42 -12.36 -2.72 -7.08
N PRO A 43 -13.08 -2.25 -6.05
CA PRO A 43 -14.48 -2.64 -5.84
C PRO A 43 -15.35 -2.39 -7.09
N GLY A 44 -16.03 -3.43 -7.55
CA GLY A 44 -16.89 -3.36 -8.74
C GLY A 44 -16.18 -3.28 -10.09
N GLN A 45 -14.83 -3.31 -10.14
CA GLN A 45 -14.04 -3.25 -11.37
C GLN A 45 -12.99 -4.38 -11.39
N PRO A 46 -13.36 -5.60 -11.80
CA PRO A 46 -12.53 -6.80 -11.65
C PRO A 46 -11.25 -6.84 -12.49
N THR A 47 -11.07 -5.89 -13.40
CA THR A 47 -9.88 -5.77 -14.23
C THR A 47 -8.89 -4.71 -13.73
N LEU A 48 -9.21 -4.04 -12.62
CA LEU A 48 -8.42 -2.93 -12.11
C LEU A 48 -7.94 -3.19 -10.68
N VAL A 49 -6.69 -2.83 -10.43
CA VAL A 49 -6.10 -2.77 -9.09
C VAL A 49 -6.14 -1.34 -8.57
N ARG A 50 -6.35 -1.23 -7.27
CA ARG A 50 -6.08 -0.02 -6.48
C ARG A 50 -4.87 -0.29 -5.61
N GLY A 51 -4.00 0.71 -5.46
CA GLY A 51 -2.77 0.58 -4.69
C GLY A 51 -2.43 1.85 -3.93
N ILE A 52 -1.81 1.68 -2.76
CA ILE A 52 -1.28 2.73 -1.91
C ILE A 52 0.17 2.40 -1.59
N HIS A 53 1.08 3.34 -1.86
CA HIS A 53 2.48 3.28 -1.44
C HIS A 53 2.62 3.88 -0.03
N LEU A 54 3.22 3.15 0.90
CA LEU A 54 3.50 3.62 2.26
C LEU A 54 4.98 3.47 2.59
N SER A 55 5.55 4.56 3.07
CA SER A 55 6.87 4.61 3.70
C SER A 55 6.71 4.78 5.21
N ILE A 56 7.70 4.32 5.99
CA ILE A 56 7.74 4.55 7.45
C ILE A 56 7.91 6.05 7.75
N VAL A 57 8.63 6.75 6.88
CA VAL A 57 8.98 8.16 7.00
C VAL A 57 8.64 8.88 5.71
N GLY A 58 7.90 9.99 5.80
CA GLY A 58 7.58 10.86 4.68
C GLY A 58 8.60 11.95 4.42
N ASP A 59 8.29 12.76 3.40
CA ASP A 59 9.06 13.94 3.05
C ASP A 59 9.28 14.85 4.27
N GLY A 60 10.55 15.19 4.53
CA GLY A 60 10.92 16.04 5.66
C GLY A 60 11.04 15.33 7.01
N GLY A 61 10.97 13.99 7.06
CA GLY A 61 11.21 13.22 8.29
C GLY A 61 9.97 12.95 9.14
N THR A 62 8.79 13.21 8.60
CA THR A 62 7.50 13.01 9.27
C THR A 62 7.16 11.51 9.38
N LYS A 63 6.60 11.08 10.50
CA LYS A 63 6.38 9.65 10.80
C LYS A 63 4.98 9.23 10.34
N VAL A 64 4.86 8.10 9.65
CA VAL A 64 3.57 7.57 9.17
C VAL A 64 2.62 7.13 10.29
N TYR A 65 3.20 6.74 11.43
CA TYR A 65 2.50 6.28 12.62
C TYR A 65 2.16 7.42 13.61
N ASP A 66 2.36 8.68 13.20
CA ASP A 66 1.92 9.82 13.99
C ASP A 66 0.39 9.80 14.11
N THR A 67 -0.14 9.81 15.34
CA THR A 67 -1.60 9.76 15.55
C THR A 67 -2.30 11.05 15.16
N ALA A 68 -1.60 12.20 15.17
CA ALA A 68 -2.16 13.47 14.72
C ALA A 68 -2.45 13.50 13.22
N ALA A 69 -1.81 12.58 12.48
CA ALA A 69 -1.92 12.44 11.05
C ALA A 69 -3.05 11.52 10.58
N ASP A 70 -3.52 10.63 11.44
CA ASP A 70 -4.51 9.58 11.14
C ASP A 70 -4.30 8.90 9.77
N VAL A 71 -3.08 8.41 9.51
CA VAL A 71 -2.78 7.73 8.24
C VAL A 71 -3.59 6.44 8.11
N ALA A 72 -3.79 5.71 9.22
CA ALA A 72 -4.58 4.48 9.23
C ALA A 72 -6.03 4.74 8.79
N GLY A 73 -6.72 5.73 9.38
CA GLY A 73 -8.10 6.07 8.99
C GLY A 73 -8.22 6.53 7.54
N GLN A 74 -7.20 7.20 7.01
CA GLN A 74 -7.15 7.58 5.59
C GLN A 74 -6.99 6.37 4.67
N VAL A 75 -6.08 5.44 5.00
CA VAL A 75 -5.90 4.19 4.25
C VAL A 75 -7.18 3.36 4.26
N GLU A 76 -7.85 3.23 5.41
CA GLU A 76 -9.14 2.54 5.53
C GLU A 76 -10.25 3.20 4.70
N THR A 77 -10.23 4.53 4.57
CA THR A 77 -11.20 5.25 3.73
C THR A 77 -11.00 4.96 2.24
N ILE A 78 -9.76 4.73 1.81
CA ILE A 78 -9.40 4.51 0.41
C ILE A 78 -9.55 3.05 0.02
N MET A 79 -9.08 2.16 0.90
CA MET A 79 -9.19 0.71 0.76
C MET A 79 -10.53 0.28 1.35
N GLN A 80 -11.55 0.24 0.49
CA GLN A 80 -12.91 -0.04 0.94
C GLN A 80 -12.99 -1.48 1.41
N GLN A 81 -13.59 -1.79 2.56
CA GLN A 81 -13.75 -3.16 3.10
C GLN A 81 -14.42 -4.18 2.15
N SER A 82 -15.07 -3.73 1.07
CA SER A 82 -15.66 -4.58 0.03
C SER A 82 -14.72 -4.95 -1.12
N GLY A 83 -13.48 -4.44 -1.13
CA GLY A 83 -12.47 -4.85 -2.11
C GLY A 83 -12.04 -6.29 -1.90
N ASP A 84 -12.24 -7.12 -2.92
CA ASP A 84 -11.72 -8.49 -2.99
C ASP A 84 -10.20 -8.47 -3.23
N MET A 85 -9.52 -9.59 -2.98
CA MET A 85 -8.10 -9.81 -3.30
C MET A 85 -7.18 -8.69 -2.79
N ARG A 86 -6.84 -8.75 -1.50
CA ARG A 86 -5.94 -7.80 -0.86
C ARG A 86 -4.56 -8.39 -0.66
N ALA A 87 -3.55 -7.56 -0.81
CA ALA A 87 -2.20 -7.92 -0.42
C ALA A 87 -1.36 -6.73 0.02
N CYS A 88 -0.41 -7.03 0.91
CA CYS A 88 0.67 -6.15 1.27
C CYS A 88 1.94 -6.67 0.58
N LEU A 89 2.63 -5.82 -0.17
CA LEU A 89 3.86 -6.18 -0.87
C LEU A 89 4.98 -5.20 -0.52
N GLY A 90 6.21 -5.66 -0.36
CA GLY A 90 7.34 -4.75 -0.14
C GLY A 90 8.33 -5.26 0.89
N ARG A 91 9.01 -4.31 1.52
CA ARG A 91 9.94 -4.54 2.63
C ARG A 91 9.22 -4.77 3.94
N ILE A 92 8.32 -5.74 3.97
CA ILE A 92 7.51 -6.09 5.15
C ILE A 92 8.39 -6.43 6.36
N ASP A 93 9.56 -7.02 6.10
CA ASP A 93 10.60 -7.26 7.10
C ASP A 93 11.01 -6.00 7.89
N VAL A 94 11.08 -4.86 7.21
CA VAL A 94 11.48 -3.57 7.82
C VAL A 94 10.39 -3.01 8.73
N TRP A 95 9.13 -3.38 8.49
CA TRP A 95 7.98 -2.96 9.31
C TRP A 95 7.79 -3.89 10.49
N GLN A 96 7.83 -5.21 10.28
CA GLN A 96 7.65 -6.21 11.32
C GLN A 96 8.81 -6.26 12.32
N ALA A 97 10.06 -6.18 11.83
CA ALA A 97 11.25 -6.23 12.67
C ALA A 97 11.82 -4.83 12.98
N ASN A 98 10.98 -3.79 12.88
CA ASN A 98 11.42 -2.42 13.13
C ASN A 98 11.90 -2.25 14.57
N VAL A 99 12.92 -1.43 14.80
CA VAL A 99 13.40 -1.14 16.16
C VAL A 99 12.40 -0.30 16.98
N SER A 100 11.49 0.42 16.32
CA SER A 100 10.42 1.16 16.99
C SER A 100 9.19 0.29 17.18
N GLN A 101 8.76 0.11 18.44
CA GLN A 101 7.50 -0.57 18.76
C GLN A 101 6.30 0.15 18.14
N GLU A 102 6.34 1.48 18.04
CA GLU A 102 5.26 2.27 17.44
C GLU A 102 5.04 1.93 15.95
N VAL A 103 6.12 1.63 15.22
CA VAL A 103 6.04 1.19 13.82
C VAL A 103 5.44 -0.21 13.73
N GLN A 104 5.86 -1.11 14.61
CA GLN A 104 5.33 -2.48 14.64
C GLN A 104 3.83 -2.48 14.97
N ASP A 105 3.43 -1.73 15.98
CA ASP A 105 2.04 -1.63 16.44
C ASP A 105 1.16 -0.99 15.35
N PHE A 106 1.63 0.08 14.71
CA PHE A 106 0.95 0.70 13.58
C PHE A 106 0.76 -0.29 12.42
N PHE A 107 1.83 -1.00 12.03
CA PHE A 107 1.76 -1.97 10.94
C PHE A 107 0.76 -3.10 11.26
N ALA A 108 0.85 -3.68 12.45
CA ALA A 108 -0.04 -4.77 12.87
C ALA A 108 -1.50 -4.32 12.92
N ALA A 109 -1.78 -3.14 13.48
CA ALA A 109 -3.12 -2.57 13.54
C ALA A 109 -3.68 -2.30 12.13
N LEU A 110 -2.87 -1.74 11.23
CA LEU A 110 -3.27 -1.46 9.85
C LEU A 110 -3.56 -2.73 9.05
N MET A 111 -2.72 -3.77 9.17
CA MET A 111 -2.97 -5.03 8.46
C MET A 111 -4.23 -5.71 8.98
N MET A 112 -4.47 -5.63 10.29
CA MET A 112 -5.68 -6.17 10.92
C MET A 112 -6.94 -5.41 10.48
N SER A 113 -6.92 -4.07 10.45
CA SER A 113 -8.10 -3.28 10.08
C SER A 113 -8.49 -3.43 8.61
N LEU A 114 -7.51 -3.71 7.75
CA LEU A 114 -7.70 -3.96 6.33
C LEU A 114 -7.99 -5.43 5.99
N ASP A 115 -8.02 -6.34 6.96
CA ASP A 115 -8.11 -7.79 6.76
C ASP A 115 -7.08 -8.29 5.72
N MET A 116 -5.87 -7.72 5.77
CA MET A 116 -4.84 -7.95 4.76
C MET A 116 -3.95 -9.10 5.23
N THR A 117 -4.27 -10.31 4.80
CA THR A 117 -3.61 -11.55 5.22
C THR A 117 -2.56 -12.07 4.23
N ASN A 118 -2.63 -11.65 2.96
CA ASN A 118 -1.65 -12.03 1.93
C ASN A 118 -0.47 -11.05 1.92
N TRP A 119 0.70 -11.51 2.34
CA TRP A 119 1.91 -10.71 2.48
C TRP A 119 3.00 -11.25 1.56
N VAL A 120 3.44 -10.43 0.62
CA VAL A 120 4.53 -10.77 -0.31
C VAL A 120 5.74 -9.91 0.01
N GLN A 121 6.70 -10.50 0.71
CA GLN A 121 7.96 -9.82 0.96
C GLN A 121 8.76 -9.76 -0.34
N VAL A 122 9.06 -8.54 -0.80
CA VAL A 122 9.97 -8.28 -1.92
C VAL A 122 11.15 -7.46 -1.42
N PRO A 123 12.40 -7.80 -1.83
CA PRO A 123 13.56 -6.97 -1.50
C PRO A 123 13.50 -5.63 -2.25
N ASP A 124 14.41 -4.72 -1.91
CA ASP A 124 14.48 -3.40 -2.54
C ASP A 124 14.57 -3.50 -4.07
N GLY A 125 13.86 -2.59 -4.74
CA GLY A 125 13.80 -2.53 -6.19
C GLY A 125 12.45 -2.08 -6.70
N ASN A 126 12.30 -2.06 -8.03
CA ASN A 126 11.05 -1.63 -8.64
C ASN A 126 9.94 -2.65 -8.40
N LEU A 127 8.76 -2.18 -7.99
CA LEU A 127 7.58 -3.01 -7.81
C LEU A 127 6.46 -2.57 -8.75
N ARG A 128 5.92 -3.54 -9.50
CA ARG A 128 4.71 -3.37 -10.30
C ARG A 128 3.66 -4.38 -9.88
N VAL A 129 2.39 -4.00 -9.93
CA VAL A 129 1.25 -4.87 -9.60
C VAL A 129 0.17 -4.73 -10.67
N ARG A 130 -0.50 -5.82 -11.02
CA ARG A 130 -1.61 -5.83 -11.99
C ARG A 130 -2.67 -6.87 -11.62
N LEU A 131 -3.82 -6.78 -12.28
CA LEU A 131 -4.78 -7.89 -12.38
C LEU A 131 -4.72 -8.49 -13.78
N HIS A 132 -4.47 -9.79 -13.86
CA HIS A 132 -4.41 -10.50 -15.14
C HIS A 132 -5.10 -11.85 -15.01
N GLY A 133 -6.10 -12.11 -15.85
CA GLY A 133 -6.88 -13.36 -15.78
C GLY A 133 -7.67 -13.55 -14.49
N GLY A 134 -8.01 -12.47 -13.79
CA GLY A 134 -8.69 -12.52 -12.49
C GLY A 134 -7.77 -12.85 -11.31
N VAL A 135 -6.45 -12.82 -11.51
CA VAL A 135 -5.45 -13.05 -10.46
C VAL A 135 -4.60 -11.80 -10.29
N MET A 136 -4.36 -11.41 -9.04
CA MET A 136 -3.43 -10.34 -8.73
C MET A 136 -2.00 -10.84 -8.93
N GLN A 137 -1.22 -10.09 -9.68
CA GLN A 137 0.17 -10.43 -9.98
C GLN A 137 1.10 -9.29 -9.62
N TYR A 138 2.32 -9.62 -9.25
CA TYR A 138 3.39 -8.65 -9.03
C TYR A 138 4.61 -8.96 -9.87
N GLN A 139 5.40 -7.94 -10.15
CA GLN A 139 6.70 -8.04 -10.79
C GLN A 139 7.70 -7.24 -9.97
N LYS A 140 8.83 -7.88 -9.68
CA LYS A 140 9.99 -7.25 -9.04
C LYS A 140 11.04 -6.96 -10.12
N GLY A 141 11.46 -5.71 -10.25
CA GLY A 141 12.45 -5.28 -11.23
C GLY A 141 12.01 -5.67 -12.65
N THR A 142 12.79 -6.55 -13.29
CA THR A 142 12.52 -7.12 -14.62
C THR A 142 12.22 -8.61 -14.58
N ASP A 143 11.96 -9.17 -13.40
CA ASP A 143 11.67 -10.59 -13.22
C ASP A 143 10.34 -10.97 -13.90
N ALA A 144 10.04 -12.27 -13.98
CA ALA A 144 8.73 -12.70 -14.46
C ALA A 144 7.61 -12.23 -13.51
N TRP A 145 6.39 -12.06 -14.04
CA TRP A 145 5.21 -11.85 -13.22
C TRP A 145 4.93 -13.09 -12.37
N ALA A 146 4.64 -12.88 -11.10
CA ALA A 146 4.26 -13.91 -10.15
C ALA A 146 2.88 -13.61 -9.58
N ASP A 147 2.11 -14.65 -9.28
CA ASP A 147 0.83 -14.52 -8.58
C ASP A 147 1.09 -14.15 -7.12
N VAL A 148 0.20 -13.31 -6.59
CA VAL A 148 0.19 -12.89 -5.18
C VAL A 148 -0.38 -13.98 -4.28
#